data_AF-A0A1E3A3K2-F1
#
_entry.id   AF-A0A1E3A3K2-F1
#
_cell.length_a   1.000
_cell.length_b   1.000
_cell.length_c   1.000
_cell.angle_alpha   90.00
_cell.angle_beta   90.00
_cell.angle_gamma   90.00
#
_symmetry.space_group_name_H-M   'P 1'
#
loop_
_entity.id
_entity.type
_entity.pdbx_description
1 polymer ?
#
loop_
_entity_poly.entity_id
_entity_poly.type
_entity_poly.pdbx_seq_one_letter_code
_entity_poly.pdbx_strand_id
1 'polypeptide(L)'
;MKKRNVRRKKGLPGIAVLLILTETAVLIFGGYTAARYVLQKTEKTVAEASEFYFTSDLLRETPKELPNYYVDPQNKDFQIALYNSVDSLRVTSADIEYEVVVQNGKAEKVKGTIRGGKANTENIRIIPGEGEERVTVTVKTTQPYSKSLSATFTLALGNQYSIEDEAGNIAAVLTMNCTDDSKAVKLSLPDGIIPDNTDKRVSKTEDGYTFQSSGHEIYSLVLLKSNSDKNMSKASESFADSINIDG
;
A
#
# COMPACT_ATOMS: atom_id res chain seq x y z
N MET A 1 33.75 12.79 71.23
CA MET A 1 33.82 14.14 70.61
C MET A 1 33.47 13.97 69.14
N LYS A 2 32.51 14.62 68.46
CA LYS A 2 31.72 15.84 68.67
C LYS A 2 30.41 15.66 67.85
N LYS A 3 29.24 15.68 68.49
CA LYS A 3 27.92 15.79 67.84
C LYS A 3 27.67 17.26 67.43
N ARG A 4 26.97 17.50 66.32
CA ARG A 4 26.09 18.67 66.01
C ARG A 4 25.44 18.43 64.63
N ASN A 5 24.23 17.88 64.56
CA ASN A 5 22.90 18.50 64.58
C ASN A 5 22.54 19.44 63.40
N VAL A 6 21.74 18.87 62.48
CA VAL A 6 20.46 19.34 61.90
C VAL A 6 20.34 20.79 61.41
N ARG A 7 19.93 20.95 60.13
CA ARG A 7 18.87 21.90 59.73
C ARG A 7 18.16 21.42 58.45
N ARG A 8 16.93 20.91 58.62
CA ARG A 8 15.86 20.94 57.60
C ARG A 8 15.17 22.30 57.67
N LYS A 9 14.87 22.94 56.54
CA LYS A 9 13.71 23.83 56.38
C LYS A 9 13.15 23.75 54.95
N LYS A 10 11.82 23.66 54.90
CA LYS A 10 10.91 23.54 53.76
C LYS A 10 10.64 24.90 53.11
N GLY A 11 10.19 24.89 51.84
CA GLY A 11 9.42 25.98 51.22
C GLY A 11 9.52 26.05 49.68
N LEU A 12 8.56 25.45 48.97
CA LEU A 12 8.11 25.85 47.61
C LEU A 12 7.45 27.26 47.67
N PRO A 13 7.14 28.01 46.58
CA PRO A 13 6.78 27.59 45.19
C PRO A 13 7.32 28.51 44.05
N GLY A 14 7.02 28.20 42.78
CA GLY A 14 7.16 29.16 41.67
C GLY A 14 7.28 28.54 40.28
N ILE A 15 6.21 28.64 39.51
CA ILE A 15 5.92 28.04 38.19
C ILE A 15 6.72 28.69 37.05
N ALA A 16 7.23 27.87 36.11
CA ALA A 16 7.30 28.14 34.66
C ALA A 16 7.64 26.82 33.94
N VAL A 17 6.65 26.02 33.57
CA VAL A 17 6.18 25.88 32.18
C VAL A 17 7.28 25.42 31.22
N LEU A 18 7.29 24.12 30.88
CA LEU A 18 7.19 23.70 29.48
C LEU A 18 6.60 22.29 29.40
N LEU A 19 5.33 22.24 29.02
CA LEU A 19 4.62 21.08 28.50
C LEU A 19 5.21 20.71 27.13
N ILE A 20 5.67 19.47 26.96
CA ILE A 20 5.38 18.67 25.76
C ILE A 20 5.13 17.23 26.21
N LEU A 21 3.85 16.90 26.39
CA LEU A 21 3.29 15.57 26.14
C LEU A 21 3.45 15.30 24.64
N THR A 22 3.82 14.09 24.24
CA THR A 22 2.89 13.12 23.63
C THR A 22 3.62 11.89 23.08
N GLU A 23 3.16 10.73 23.55
CA GLU A 23 2.87 9.51 22.77
C GLU A 23 3.93 9.00 21.78
N THR A 24 4.77 8.07 22.24
CA THR A 24 5.25 6.98 21.38
C THR A 24 4.15 5.92 21.28
N ALA A 25 3.14 6.19 20.47
CA ALA A 25 2.34 5.14 19.85
C ALA A 25 3.19 4.54 18.73
N VAL A 26 3.73 3.35 18.99
CA VAL A 26 4.46 2.54 18.02
C VAL A 26 3.45 2.09 16.95
N LEU A 27 3.39 2.81 15.84
CA LEU A 27 2.69 2.38 14.63
C LEU A 27 3.59 1.40 13.88
N ILE A 28 3.42 0.11 14.20
CA ILE A 28 3.89 -0.98 13.34
C ILE A 28 2.92 -1.04 12.16
N PHE A 29 3.32 -0.42 11.06
CA PHE A 29 2.84 -0.80 9.75
C PHE A 29 4.01 -1.31 8.94
N GLY A 30 3.89 -2.58 8.56
CA GLY A 30 4.93 -3.38 7.98
C GLY A 30 5.06 -4.63 8.82
N GLY A 31 4.64 -5.78 8.27
CA GLY A 31 4.98 -7.06 8.86
C GLY A 31 6.46 -7.06 9.20
N TYR A 32 6.77 -7.13 10.50
CA TYR A 32 8.14 -7.20 10.96
C TYR A 32 8.63 -8.64 10.75
N THR A 33 8.83 -9.04 9.50
CA THR A 33 9.86 -10.04 9.19
C THR A 33 11.14 -9.25 8.98
N ALA A 34 11.90 -9.07 10.06
CA ALA A 34 13.33 -8.82 9.94
C ALA A 34 13.97 -10.08 9.32
N ALA A 35 13.78 -10.30 8.02
CA ALA A 35 14.50 -11.31 7.29
C ALA A 35 15.94 -10.84 7.21
N ARG A 36 16.86 -11.59 7.84
CA ARG A 36 18.30 -11.38 7.66
C ARG A 36 18.61 -11.48 6.18
N TYR A 37 18.89 -10.34 5.55
CA TYR A 37 19.36 -10.30 4.16
C TYR A 37 20.66 -11.09 4.07
N VAL A 38 20.65 -12.16 3.26
CA VAL A 38 21.86 -12.91 2.94
C VAL A 38 22.68 -12.08 1.96
N LEU A 39 23.66 -11.35 2.50
CA LEU A 39 24.75 -10.76 1.74
C LEU A 39 25.46 -11.86 0.94
N GLN A 40 25.44 -11.75 -0.38
CA GLN A 40 26.41 -12.46 -1.22
C GLN A 40 27.76 -11.79 -0.95
N LYS A 41 28.51 -12.39 -0.01
CA LYS A 41 29.76 -11.85 0.55
C LYS A 41 30.81 -11.58 -0.53
N THR A 42 31.20 -10.31 -0.64
CA THR A 42 32.60 -9.93 -0.82
C THR A 42 32.92 -8.80 0.17
N GLU A 43 34.04 -8.94 0.86
CA GLU A 43 34.51 -8.32 2.11
C GLU A 43 34.09 -6.89 2.54
N LYS A 44 33.85 -6.78 3.86
CA LYS A 44 34.10 -5.65 4.80
C LYS A 44 33.36 -4.32 4.55
N THR A 45 32.29 -4.11 5.33
CA THR A 45 32.13 -3.10 6.39
C THR A 45 30.74 -3.34 7.01
N VAL A 46 30.55 -3.06 8.31
CA VAL A 46 29.20 -3.00 8.91
C VAL A 46 28.52 -1.76 8.32
N ALA A 47 28.01 -1.90 7.10
CA ALA A 47 27.10 -0.94 6.50
C ALA A 47 25.76 -1.13 7.20
N GLU A 48 25.20 -0.06 7.76
CA GLU A 48 23.76 -0.02 8.00
C GLU A 48 23.08 -0.40 6.68
N ALA A 49 22.26 -1.45 6.70
CA ALA A 49 21.49 -1.81 5.52
C ALA A 49 20.59 -0.62 5.20
N SER A 50 20.86 0.07 4.09
CA SER A 50 20.01 1.15 3.62
C SER A 50 18.59 0.60 3.47
N GLU A 51 17.59 1.27 4.03
CA GLU A 51 16.21 0.83 3.90
C GLU A 51 15.85 0.68 2.41
N PHE A 52 15.34 -0.50 2.05
CA PHE A 52 15.02 -0.87 0.68
C PHE A 52 13.50 -1.00 0.53
N TYR A 53 12.93 0.02 -0.09
CA TYR A 53 11.52 0.12 -0.42
C TYR A 53 11.32 -0.17 -1.90
N PHE A 54 10.66 -1.30 -2.18
CA PHE A 54 10.13 -1.66 -3.48
C PHE A 54 8.70 -2.16 -3.28
N THR A 55 7.74 -1.37 -3.72
CA THR A 55 6.30 -1.54 -3.48
C THR A 55 5.53 -1.38 -4.78
N SER A 56 4.25 -1.77 -4.76
CA SER A 56 3.35 -1.63 -5.89
C SER A 56 1.93 -1.39 -5.40
N ASP A 57 1.12 -0.75 -6.24
CA ASP A 57 -0.31 -0.55 -6.03
C ASP A 57 -1.07 -1.88 -6.05
N LEU A 58 -0.73 -2.76 -6.99
CA LEU A 58 -1.44 -4.00 -7.27
C LEU A 58 -0.58 -5.25 -7.03
N LEU A 59 0.74 -5.15 -7.01
CA LEU A 59 1.57 -6.32 -6.72
C LEU A 59 1.90 -6.43 -5.23
N ARG A 60 1.94 -7.65 -4.72
CA ARG A 60 2.32 -7.93 -3.31
C ARG A 60 3.52 -8.86 -3.26
N GLU A 61 4.29 -8.74 -2.19
CA GLU A 61 5.40 -9.66 -1.96
C GLU A 61 4.86 -11.08 -1.85
N THR A 62 5.37 -11.99 -2.68
CA THR A 62 4.77 -13.31 -2.95
C THR A 62 4.31 -14.00 -1.65
N PRO A 63 3.01 -13.95 -1.31
CA PRO A 63 2.50 -14.54 -0.08
C PRO A 63 2.28 -16.05 -0.28
N LYS A 64 1.76 -16.74 0.75
CA LYS A 64 1.25 -18.12 0.59
C LYS A 64 0.15 -18.22 -0.49
N GLU A 65 -0.56 -17.12 -0.75
CA GLU A 65 -1.57 -16.98 -1.81
C GLU A 65 -1.35 -15.65 -2.56
N LEU A 66 -1.48 -15.64 -3.89
CA LEU A 66 -1.33 -14.42 -4.67
C LEU A 66 -2.60 -13.56 -4.58
N PRO A 67 -2.48 -12.23 -4.46
CA PRO A 67 -3.64 -11.36 -4.59
C PRO A 67 -4.24 -11.55 -5.99
N ASN A 68 -5.56 -11.61 -6.07
CA ASN A 68 -6.30 -11.74 -7.32
C ASN A 68 -7.17 -10.51 -7.54
N TYR A 69 -6.96 -9.84 -8.67
CA TYR A 69 -7.74 -8.70 -9.13
C TYR A 69 -8.55 -9.08 -10.35
N TYR A 70 -9.54 -8.26 -10.69
CA TYR A 70 -10.36 -8.46 -11.88
C TYR A 70 -10.07 -7.37 -12.89
N VAL A 71 -10.00 -7.73 -14.17
CA VAL A 71 -9.81 -6.82 -15.31
C VAL A 71 -10.96 -7.07 -16.29
N ASP A 72 -11.53 -6.03 -16.88
CA ASP A 72 -12.46 -6.21 -18.00
C ASP A 72 -11.78 -6.91 -19.19
N PRO A 73 -12.28 -8.04 -19.70
CA PRO A 73 -11.74 -8.65 -20.92
C PRO A 73 -11.86 -7.74 -22.17
N GLN A 74 -12.70 -6.72 -22.17
CA GLN A 74 -12.77 -5.73 -23.27
C GLN A 74 -11.61 -4.73 -23.22
N ASN A 75 -10.97 -4.55 -22.07
CA ASN A 75 -9.79 -3.70 -21.96
C ASN A 75 -8.60 -4.40 -22.62
N LYS A 76 -8.02 -3.72 -23.62
CA LYS A 76 -6.85 -4.22 -24.33
C LYS A 76 -5.62 -4.32 -23.43
N ASP A 77 -5.60 -3.56 -22.34
CA ASP A 77 -4.52 -3.52 -21.39
C ASP A 77 -4.97 -2.93 -20.05
N PHE A 78 -4.12 -3.09 -19.02
CA PHE A 78 -4.21 -2.40 -17.74
C PHE A 78 -2.82 -1.96 -17.29
N GLN A 79 -2.76 -1.07 -16.29
CA GLN A 79 -1.50 -0.55 -15.77
C GLN A 79 -1.24 -1.01 -14.34
N ILE A 80 0.01 -1.32 -14.02
CA ILE A 80 0.51 -1.46 -12.66
C ILE A 80 1.52 -0.35 -12.37
N ALA A 81 1.62 0.09 -11.13
CA ALA A 81 2.61 1.05 -10.68
C ALA A 81 3.61 0.40 -9.72
N LEU A 82 4.89 0.67 -9.93
CA LEU A 82 5.99 0.32 -9.04
C LEU A 82 6.55 1.57 -8.39
N TYR A 83 6.90 1.48 -7.11
CA TYR A 83 7.46 2.60 -6.36
C TYR A 83 8.76 2.21 -5.67
N ASN A 84 9.64 3.20 -5.52
CA ASN A 84 10.82 3.09 -4.67
C ASN A 84 10.58 3.64 -3.24
N SER A 85 9.32 3.79 -2.83
CA SER A 85 8.93 4.47 -1.61
C SER A 85 7.68 3.89 -0.98
N VAL A 86 7.54 4.06 0.33
CA VAL A 86 6.26 3.85 1.04
C VAL A 86 5.53 5.17 1.24
N ASP A 87 6.28 6.25 1.45
CA ASP A 87 5.79 7.63 1.50
C ASP A 87 6.91 8.62 1.14
N SER A 88 6.67 9.92 1.29
CA SER A 88 7.62 10.97 0.95
C SER A 88 8.90 10.99 1.79
N LEU A 89 8.92 10.32 2.96
CA LEU A 89 10.06 10.27 3.87
C LEU A 89 10.81 8.93 3.77
N ARG A 90 10.10 7.86 3.41
CA ARG A 90 10.62 6.49 3.32
C ARG A 90 10.86 6.11 1.87
N VAL A 91 12.07 6.40 1.40
CA VAL A 91 12.49 6.28 -0.01
C VAL A 91 13.80 5.52 -0.11
N THR A 92 13.89 4.59 -1.07
CA THR A 92 15.14 3.91 -1.41
C THR A 92 16.14 4.88 -2.01
N SER A 93 17.32 4.97 -1.40
CA SER A 93 18.38 5.89 -1.84
C SER A 93 19.09 5.43 -3.13
N ALA A 94 19.20 4.12 -3.35
CA ALA A 94 19.82 3.55 -4.54
C ALA A 94 18.83 3.38 -5.70
N ASP A 95 19.34 3.37 -6.92
CA ASP A 95 18.57 2.99 -8.11
C ASP A 95 18.14 1.51 -8.01
N ILE A 96 16.90 1.22 -8.39
CA ILE A 96 16.32 -0.11 -8.35
C ILE A 96 16.20 -0.65 -9.77
N GLU A 97 16.95 -1.70 -10.11
CA GLU A 97 16.79 -2.43 -11.38
C GLU A 97 15.77 -3.56 -11.20
N TYR A 98 14.92 -3.78 -12.20
CA TYR A 98 13.89 -4.80 -12.15
C TYR A 98 13.62 -5.47 -13.51
N GLU A 99 13.04 -6.66 -13.45
CA GLU A 99 12.54 -7.47 -14.56
C GLU A 99 11.06 -7.81 -14.36
N VAL A 100 10.30 -7.88 -15.44
CA VAL A 100 8.86 -8.17 -15.46
C VAL A 100 8.62 -9.45 -16.24
N VAL A 101 7.92 -10.38 -15.62
CA VAL A 101 7.46 -11.64 -16.24
C VAL A 101 5.93 -11.64 -16.22
N VAL A 102 5.34 -11.86 -17.39
CA VAL A 102 3.88 -11.99 -17.55
C VAL A 102 3.57 -13.38 -18.09
N GLN A 103 2.73 -14.12 -17.38
CA GLN A 103 2.14 -15.37 -17.87
C GLN A 103 0.78 -15.06 -18.49
N ASN A 104 0.44 -15.71 -19.61
CA ASN A 104 -0.81 -15.52 -20.35
C ASN A 104 -1.03 -14.08 -20.83
N GLY A 105 0.06 -13.39 -21.19
CA GLY A 105 0.05 -12.00 -21.64
C GLY A 105 1.46 -11.48 -21.89
N LYS A 106 1.58 -10.16 -22.03
CA LYS A 106 2.87 -9.48 -22.22
C LYS A 106 2.89 -8.13 -21.49
N ALA A 107 4.07 -7.70 -21.07
CA ALA A 107 4.29 -6.33 -20.60
C ALA A 107 4.86 -5.49 -21.74
N GLU A 108 4.49 -4.20 -21.79
CA GLU A 108 5.14 -3.23 -22.69
C GLU A 108 6.64 -3.10 -22.39
N LYS A 109 7.00 -3.26 -21.11
CA LYS A 109 8.38 -3.15 -20.61
C LYS A 109 8.73 -4.35 -19.74
N VAL A 110 9.68 -5.15 -20.20
CA VAL A 110 10.13 -6.38 -19.50
C VAL A 110 11.28 -6.16 -18.53
N LYS A 111 11.89 -4.97 -18.53
CA LYS A 111 12.96 -4.55 -17.60
C LYS A 111 13.01 -3.04 -17.45
N GLY A 112 13.48 -2.54 -16.32
CA GLY A 112 13.64 -1.11 -16.12
C GLY A 112 14.43 -0.73 -14.88
N THR A 113 14.46 0.58 -14.61
CA THR A 113 15.16 1.16 -13.47
C THR A 113 14.31 2.26 -12.85
N ILE A 114 14.05 2.17 -11.54
CA ILE A 114 13.44 3.25 -10.76
C ILE A 114 14.57 4.02 -10.08
N ARG A 115 14.69 5.33 -10.33
CA ARG A 115 15.78 6.14 -9.76
C ARG A 115 15.63 6.27 -8.24
N GLY A 116 16.75 6.19 -7.53
CA GLY A 116 16.82 6.34 -6.07
C GLY A 116 16.86 7.80 -5.60
N GLY A 117 16.84 7.98 -4.29
CA GLY A 117 17.12 9.26 -3.61
C GLY A 117 15.93 10.22 -3.51
N LYS A 118 14.87 9.99 -4.27
CA LYS A 118 13.57 10.67 -4.17
C LYS A 118 12.44 9.71 -4.56
N ALA A 119 11.23 9.95 -4.06
CA ALA A 119 10.06 9.16 -4.42
C ALA A 119 9.84 9.22 -5.94
N ASN A 120 9.81 8.07 -6.59
CA ASN A 120 9.59 7.89 -8.00
C ASN A 120 8.63 6.73 -8.24
N THR A 121 7.84 6.87 -9.30
CA THR A 121 6.89 5.87 -9.77
C THR A 121 7.26 5.43 -11.17
N GLU A 122 7.15 4.14 -11.44
CA GLU A 122 7.28 3.56 -12.75
C GLU A 122 6.00 2.80 -13.10
N ASN A 123 5.37 3.19 -14.20
CA ASN A 123 4.12 2.60 -14.66
C ASN A 123 4.41 1.56 -15.76
N ILE A 124 3.83 0.37 -15.64
CA ILE A 124 4.00 -0.71 -16.61
C ILE A 124 2.63 -1.11 -17.14
N ARG A 125 2.47 -1.02 -18.47
CA ARG A 125 1.29 -1.52 -19.18
C ARG A 125 1.39 -3.02 -19.39
N ILE A 126 0.33 -3.73 -19.05
CA ILE A 126 0.16 -5.17 -19.19
C ILE A 126 -0.96 -5.43 -20.21
N ILE A 127 -0.67 -6.23 -21.22
CA ILE A 127 -1.59 -6.63 -22.28
C ILE A 127 -1.92 -8.11 -22.07
N PRO A 128 -3.16 -8.46 -21.66
CA PRO A 128 -3.61 -9.85 -21.60
C PRO A 128 -3.47 -10.57 -22.94
N GLY A 129 -3.27 -11.90 -22.90
CA GLY A 129 -3.37 -12.75 -24.08
C GLY A 129 -4.81 -12.84 -24.58
N GLU A 130 -4.98 -12.96 -25.90
CA GLU A 130 -6.32 -13.12 -26.48
C GLU A 130 -6.95 -14.45 -26.03
N GLY A 131 -8.17 -14.40 -25.50
CA GLY A 131 -8.90 -15.59 -25.05
C GLY A 131 -8.45 -16.15 -23.69
N GLU A 132 -7.52 -15.50 -23.00
CA GLU A 132 -7.09 -15.92 -21.67
C GLU A 132 -8.11 -15.52 -20.60
N GLU A 133 -8.36 -16.37 -19.62
CA GLU A 133 -9.23 -16.04 -18.48
C GLU A 133 -8.46 -15.34 -17.35
N ARG A 134 -7.13 -15.43 -17.39
CA ARG A 134 -6.26 -14.99 -16.29
C ARG A 134 -4.86 -14.67 -16.77
N VAL A 135 -4.32 -13.57 -16.25
CA VAL A 135 -2.92 -13.13 -16.41
C VAL A 135 -2.23 -13.15 -15.05
N THR A 136 -0.98 -13.59 -14.99
CA THR A 136 -0.16 -13.46 -13.77
C THR A 136 1.04 -12.58 -14.05
N VAL A 137 1.23 -11.54 -13.24
CA VAL A 137 2.35 -10.61 -13.36
C VAL A 137 3.28 -10.82 -12.19
N THR A 138 4.58 -10.92 -12.46
CA THR A 138 5.63 -10.99 -11.46
C THR A 138 6.72 -10.01 -11.81
N VAL A 139 7.09 -9.17 -10.85
CA VAL A 139 8.20 -8.22 -10.98
C VAL A 139 9.27 -8.58 -9.96
N LYS A 140 10.51 -8.73 -10.42
CA LYS A 140 11.67 -9.06 -9.58
C LYS A 140 12.70 -7.96 -9.69
N THR A 141 13.20 -7.50 -8.55
CA THR A 141 14.35 -6.60 -8.51
C THR A 141 15.65 -7.40 -8.66
N THR A 142 16.56 -6.86 -9.45
CA THR A 142 17.89 -7.43 -9.74
C THR A 142 19.00 -6.67 -9.03
N GLN A 143 18.78 -5.37 -8.74
CA GLN A 143 19.69 -4.52 -7.96
C GLN A 143 18.89 -3.47 -7.16
N PRO A 144 19.43 -2.98 -6.02
CA PRO A 144 20.61 -3.49 -5.31
C PRO A 144 20.31 -4.74 -4.47
N TYR A 145 19.03 -5.05 -4.24
CA TYR A 145 18.56 -6.22 -3.51
C TYR A 145 17.53 -6.97 -4.35
N SER A 146 17.35 -8.26 -4.04
CA SER A 146 16.32 -9.07 -4.68
C SER A 146 15.04 -9.07 -3.84
N LYS A 147 13.93 -8.71 -4.50
CA LYS A 147 12.56 -8.75 -3.99
C LYS A 147 11.64 -9.10 -5.15
N SER A 148 10.62 -9.92 -4.87
CA SER A 148 9.63 -10.36 -5.86
C SER A 148 8.25 -9.87 -5.44
N LEU A 149 7.55 -9.18 -6.34
CA LEU A 149 6.15 -8.80 -6.17
C LEU A 149 5.32 -9.49 -7.26
N SER A 150 4.16 -10.03 -6.90
CA SER A 150 3.31 -10.79 -7.82
C SER A 150 1.83 -10.54 -7.57
N ALA A 151 1.03 -10.70 -8.61
CA ALA A 151 -0.43 -10.73 -8.54
C ALA A 151 -1.02 -11.52 -9.72
N THR A 152 -2.24 -11.97 -9.52
CA THR A 152 -3.07 -12.57 -10.55
C THR A 152 -4.20 -11.61 -10.94
N PHE A 153 -4.54 -11.59 -12.22
CA PHE A 153 -5.59 -10.76 -12.81
C PHE A 153 -6.55 -11.66 -13.57
N THR A 154 -7.76 -11.84 -13.07
CA THR A 154 -8.84 -12.60 -13.70
C THR A 154 -9.63 -11.70 -14.65
N LEU A 155 -9.82 -12.13 -15.90
CA LEU A 155 -10.55 -11.36 -16.89
C LEU A 155 -12.06 -11.65 -16.76
N ALA A 156 -12.87 -10.69 -16.30
CA ALA A 156 -14.31 -10.83 -16.15
C ALA A 156 -15.08 -9.51 -16.43
N LEU A 157 -16.31 -9.62 -16.94
CA LEU A 157 -17.18 -8.48 -17.29
C LEU A 157 -17.91 -7.89 -16.07
N GLY A 158 -18.17 -6.58 -16.14
CA GLY A 158 -18.93 -5.82 -15.15
C GLY A 158 -18.05 -5.28 -14.02
N ASN A 159 -18.42 -4.13 -13.44
CA ASN A 159 -17.61 -3.55 -12.37
C ASN A 159 -17.55 -4.49 -11.17
N GLN A 160 -16.35 -4.65 -10.61
CA GLN A 160 -16.09 -5.52 -9.47
C GLN A 160 -15.33 -4.75 -8.39
N TYR A 161 -15.63 -5.00 -7.13
CA TYR A 161 -14.80 -4.51 -6.03
C TYR A 161 -14.46 -5.61 -5.03
N SER A 162 -13.32 -5.47 -4.37
CA SER A 162 -12.89 -6.32 -3.27
C SER A 162 -12.21 -5.50 -2.18
N ILE A 163 -12.15 -6.03 -0.96
CA ILE A 163 -11.44 -5.39 0.15
C ILE A 163 -10.46 -6.38 0.74
N GLU A 164 -9.19 -5.97 0.78
CA GLU A 164 -8.13 -6.68 1.47
C GLU A 164 -7.90 -6.01 2.84
N ASP A 165 -8.01 -6.78 3.92
CA ASP A 165 -7.80 -6.31 5.29
C ASP A 165 -7.38 -7.45 6.23
N GLU A 166 -6.79 -7.11 7.37
CA GLU A 166 -6.51 -8.05 8.44
C GLU A 166 -6.78 -7.39 9.79
N ALA A 167 -7.27 -8.17 10.76
CA ALA A 167 -7.42 -7.70 12.12
C ALA A 167 -6.05 -7.31 12.70
N GLY A 168 -5.98 -6.15 13.34
CA GLY A 168 -4.74 -5.53 13.82
C GLY A 168 -4.18 -4.46 12.87
N ASN A 169 -4.57 -4.44 11.59
CA ASN A 169 -4.21 -3.34 10.69
C ASN A 169 -5.08 -2.11 10.98
N ILE A 170 -4.57 -0.88 10.88
CA ILE A 170 -5.42 0.33 10.90
C ILE A 170 -5.81 0.81 9.49
N ALA A 171 -5.55 0.00 8.46
CA ALA A 171 -5.88 0.31 7.08
C ALA A 171 -6.31 -0.96 6.33
N ALA A 172 -7.27 -0.79 5.43
CA ALA A 172 -7.72 -1.77 4.46
C ALA A 172 -7.52 -1.21 3.04
N VAL A 173 -7.50 -2.06 2.03
CA VAL A 173 -7.38 -1.63 0.62
C VAL A 173 -8.63 -2.03 -0.14
N LEU A 174 -9.41 -1.05 -0.58
CA LEU A 174 -10.51 -1.22 -1.53
C LEU A 174 -9.93 -1.24 -2.94
N THR A 175 -10.15 -2.34 -3.67
CA THR A 175 -9.83 -2.41 -5.10
C THR A 175 -11.12 -2.34 -5.90
N MET A 176 -11.15 -1.49 -6.93
CA MET A 176 -12.29 -1.31 -7.84
C MET A 176 -11.82 -1.57 -9.27
N ASN A 177 -12.44 -2.51 -9.95
CA ASN A 177 -12.34 -2.69 -11.39
C ASN A 177 -13.55 -2.03 -12.02
N CYS A 178 -13.34 -0.92 -12.72
CA CYS A 178 -14.39 -0.28 -13.51
C CYS A 178 -14.27 -0.73 -14.96
N THR A 179 -15.38 -1.20 -15.51
CA THR A 179 -15.53 -1.73 -16.87
C THR A 179 -16.47 -0.84 -17.69
N ASP A 180 -16.67 0.40 -17.25
CA ASP A 180 -17.55 1.38 -17.86
C ASP A 180 -16.90 2.76 -17.92
N ASP A 181 -17.63 3.73 -18.50
CA ASP A 181 -17.15 5.08 -18.70
C ASP A 181 -16.91 5.83 -17.38
N SER A 182 -16.03 6.84 -17.46
CA SER A 182 -15.70 7.74 -16.35
C SER A 182 -16.93 8.25 -15.62
N LYS A 183 -17.02 7.97 -14.32
CA LYS A 183 -18.13 8.38 -13.46
C LYS A 183 -17.74 8.41 -11.99
N ALA A 184 -18.57 9.07 -11.19
CA ALA A 184 -18.45 9.05 -9.74
C ALA A 184 -19.06 7.77 -9.18
N VAL A 185 -18.30 7.03 -8.38
CA VAL A 185 -18.76 5.86 -7.63
C VAL A 185 -19.06 6.30 -6.20
N LYS A 186 -20.30 6.10 -5.73
CA LYS A 186 -20.69 6.39 -4.35
C LYS A 186 -20.14 5.32 -3.41
N LEU A 187 -19.49 5.74 -2.32
CA LEU A 187 -18.96 4.87 -1.28
C LEU A 187 -19.76 5.06 0.01
N SER A 188 -20.54 4.04 0.37
CA SER A 188 -21.14 3.94 1.71
C SER A 188 -20.21 3.11 2.58
N LEU A 189 -19.54 3.78 3.53
CA LEU A 189 -18.54 3.18 4.41
C LEU A 189 -19.08 3.11 5.84
N PRO A 190 -18.74 2.04 6.59
CA PRO A 190 -19.12 1.94 7.99
C PRO A 190 -18.53 3.05 8.86
N ASP A 191 -19.19 3.29 9.98
CA ASP A 191 -18.70 4.17 11.04
C ASP A 191 -17.24 3.85 11.41
N GLY A 192 -16.44 4.91 11.49
CA GLY A 192 -15.04 4.82 11.85
C GLY A 192 -14.11 4.35 10.72
N ILE A 193 -14.61 4.20 9.49
CA ILE A 193 -13.82 3.96 8.28
C ILE A 193 -13.88 5.18 7.38
N ILE A 194 -12.71 5.68 6.96
CA ILE A 194 -12.61 6.82 6.04
C ILE A 194 -11.63 6.49 4.91
N PRO A 195 -11.85 6.94 3.67
CA PRO A 195 -10.84 6.84 2.64
C PRO A 195 -9.66 7.77 2.96
N ASP A 196 -8.48 7.45 2.43
CA ASP A 196 -7.32 8.35 2.46
C ASP A 196 -7.68 9.68 1.77
N ASN A 197 -7.72 10.74 2.57
CA ASN A 197 -8.12 12.08 2.12
C ASN A 197 -7.05 12.78 1.26
N THR A 198 -5.87 12.17 1.12
CA THR A 198 -4.83 12.66 0.20
C THR A 198 -5.05 12.15 -1.23
N ASP A 199 -5.93 11.16 -1.43
CA ASP A 199 -6.32 10.69 -2.75
C ASP A 199 -7.23 11.72 -3.43
N LYS A 200 -6.71 12.35 -4.49
CA LYS A 200 -7.41 13.40 -5.24
C LYS A 200 -8.66 12.92 -5.97
N ARG A 201 -8.84 11.61 -6.12
CA ARG A 201 -10.03 11.01 -6.72
C ARG A 201 -11.18 10.93 -5.74
N VAL A 202 -10.93 11.13 -4.45
CA VAL A 202 -11.93 11.04 -3.39
C VAL A 202 -12.50 12.42 -3.04
N SER A 203 -13.81 12.49 -2.86
CA SER A 203 -14.50 13.67 -2.33
C SER A 203 -15.47 13.27 -1.23
N LYS A 204 -15.59 14.11 -0.20
CA LYS A 204 -16.60 13.95 0.86
C LYS A 204 -17.90 14.61 0.43
N THR A 205 -19.02 13.92 0.62
CA THR A 205 -20.38 14.43 0.38
C THR A 205 -21.19 14.39 1.67
N GLU A 206 -22.44 14.88 1.64
CA GLU A 206 -23.36 14.77 2.79
C GLU A 206 -23.67 13.31 3.15
N ASP A 207 -23.74 12.45 2.12
CA ASP A 207 -24.10 11.03 2.25
C ASP A 207 -22.89 10.07 2.37
N GLY A 208 -21.69 10.59 2.61
CA GLY A 208 -20.46 9.77 2.71
C GLY A 208 -19.36 10.25 1.78
N TYR A 209 -18.90 9.36 0.89
CA TYR A 209 -17.77 9.64 -0.01
C TYR A 209 -18.10 9.27 -1.45
N THR A 210 -17.41 9.92 -2.38
CA THR A 210 -17.39 9.53 -3.79
C THR A 210 -15.96 9.30 -4.24
N PHE A 211 -15.78 8.34 -5.15
CA PHE A 211 -14.54 8.09 -5.87
C PHE A 211 -14.75 8.38 -7.36
N GLN A 212 -13.94 9.25 -7.94
CA GLN A 212 -14.00 9.56 -9.36
C GLN A 212 -13.20 8.52 -10.15
N SER A 213 -13.92 7.61 -10.80
CA SER A 213 -13.34 6.72 -11.81
C SER A 213 -13.07 7.51 -13.09
N SER A 214 -11.90 7.29 -13.70
CA SER A 214 -11.56 7.76 -15.06
C SER A 214 -12.06 6.80 -16.15
N GLY A 215 -12.83 5.77 -15.75
CA GLY A 215 -13.42 4.76 -16.61
C GLY A 215 -12.74 3.41 -16.45
N HIS A 216 -12.49 2.76 -17.59
CA HIS A 216 -12.01 1.40 -17.78
C HIS A 216 -10.61 1.09 -17.19
N GLU A 217 -10.47 1.13 -15.86
CA GLU A 217 -9.22 0.88 -15.15
C GLU A 217 -9.44 0.13 -13.83
N ILE A 218 -8.34 -0.38 -13.28
CA ILE A 218 -8.28 -0.90 -11.91
C ILE A 218 -7.76 0.22 -11.01
N TYR A 219 -8.52 0.51 -9.96
CA TYR A 219 -8.17 1.48 -8.93
C TYR A 219 -7.96 0.79 -7.59
N SER A 220 -6.94 1.23 -6.85
CA SER A 220 -6.82 0.97 -5.43
C SER A 220 -7.10 2.25 -4.64
N LEU A 221 -7.81 2.10 -3.53
CA LEU A 221 -8.11 3.15 -2.55
C LEU A 221 -7.84 2.63 -1.14
N VAL A 222 -7.00 3.34 -0.40
CA VAL A 222 -6.74 3.02 1.02
C VAL A 222 -7.89 3.51 1.88
N LEU A 223 -8.38 2.65 2.77
CA LEU A 223 -9.39 2.94 3.78
C LEU A 223 -8.76 2.89 5.16
N LEU A 224 -8.74 4.01 5.87
CA LEU A 224 -8.23 4.16 7.22
C LEU A 224 -9.30 3.75 8.24
N LYS A 225 -8.91 2.94 9.23
CA LYS A 225 -9.77 2.40 10.27
C LYS A 225 -9.44 3.02 11.62
N SER A 226 -10.46 3.53 12.31
CA SER A 226 -10.34 4.00 13.70
C SER A 226 -10.20 2.87 14.72
N ASN A 227 -10.60 1.65 14.36
CA ASN A 227 -10.45 0.44 15.15
C ASN A 227 -9.68 -0.62 14.36
N SER A 228 -8.49 -0.99 14.82
CA SER A 228 -7.62 -1.99 14.17
C SER A 228 -8.22 -3.39 14.16
N ASP A 229 -9.03 -3.73 15.16
CA ASP A 229 -9.55 -5.09 15.35
C ASP A 229 -10.68 -5.43 14.38
N LYS A 230 -11.27 -4.40 13.74
CA LYS A 230 -12.31 -4.58 12.72
C LYS A 230 -11.68 -5.09 11.43
N ASN A 231 -12.06 -6.29 10.99
CA ASN A 231 -11.69 -6.83 9.69
C ASN A 231 -12.78 -6.49 8.65
N MET A 232 -12.38 -5.79 7.60
CA MET A 232 -13.22 -5.34 6.49
C MET A 232 -13.10 -6.22 5.24
N SER A 233 -12.37 -7.34 5.33
CA SER A 233 -12.11 -8.24 4.20
C SER A 233 -13.39 -8.62 3.47
N LYS A 234 -13.38 -8.45 2.14
CA LYS A 234 -14.51 -8.77 1.29
C LYS A 234 -14.04 -9.37 -0.02
N ALA A 235 -14.58 -10.55 -0.33
CA ALA A 235 -14.38 -11.18 -1.63
C ALA A 235 -15.00 -10.32 -2.74
N SER A 236 -14.63 -10.61 -4.00
CA SER A 236 -15.09 -9.83 -5.14
C SER A 236 -16.62 -9.83 -5.24
N GLU A 237 -17.20 -8.64 -5.38
CA GLU A 237 -18.62 -8.42 -5.61
C GLU A 237 -18.85 -7.41 -6.74
N SER A 238 -19.93 -7.61 -7.50
CA SER A 238 -20.33 -6.68 -8.54
C SER A 238 -20.87 -5.37 -7.97
N PHE A 239 -20.62 -4.26 -8.67
CA PHE A 239 -21.28 -2.99 -8.38
C PHE A 239 -21.69 -2.27 -9.67
N ALA A 240 -22.55 -1.26 -9.55
CA ALA A 240 -22.91 -0.37 -10.65
C ALA A 240 -22.31 1.02 -10.41
N ASP A 241 -23.06 1.89 -9.73
CA ASP A 241 -22.66 3.28 -9.41
C ASP A 241 -22.35 3.47 -7.92
N SER A 242 -22.58 2.44 -7.10
CA SER A 242 -22.40 2.51 -5.65
C SER A 242 -21.79 1.23 -5.10
N ILE A 243 -20.85 1.39 -4.19
CA ILE A 243 -20.28 0.34 -3.37
C ILE A 243 -20.79 0.57 -1.94
N ASN A 244 -21.53 -0.41 -1.41
CA ASN A 244 -21.99 -0.40 -0.03
C ASN A 244 -21.21 -1.41 0.80
N ILE A 245 -20.45 -0.90 1.75
CA ILE A 245 -19.60 -1.67 2.66
C ILE A 245 -20.19 -1.66 4.08
N ASP A 246 -21.13 -0.75 4.35
CA ASP A 246 -22.02 -0.84 5.51
C ASP A 246 -23.01 -1.98 5.24
N GLY A 247 -22.99 -2.99 6.11
CA GLY A 247 -23.70 -4.27 5.92
C GLY A 247 -25.14 -4.14 5.47
#